data_AF-A0AAV2RB14-F1
#
_entry.id   AF-A0AAV2RB14-F1
#
_cell.length_a   1.000
_cell.length_b   1.000
_cell.length_c   1.000
_cell.angle_alpha   90.00
_cell.angle_beta   90.00
_cell.angle_gamma   90.00
#
_symmetry.space_group_name_H-M   'P 1'
#
loop_
_entity.id
_entity.type
_entity.pdbx_description
1 polymer ?
#
loop_
_entity_poly.entity_id
_entity_poly.type
_entity_poly.pdbx_seq_one_letter_code
_entity_poly.pdbx_strand_id
1 'polypeptide(L)'
;FIPANAPVGIWRLDVCSGLQDRNEDPYMYVYSDETDAYILFNPWCKDDPTYMDDEDKRYEYVMNDKGKVYMGAYKSRHGRPWAFGQFDDVVLPVACYIMELSSICDTERGNPVRVCKAISSMVCRNNKHYDDDVGHNDFNNEGNRGVMMGRWDGEYHDGVAPFKWTGTVRILEEYLKSGYRPVKYGQCWIFSAVVTTICRTLGIPCRSVTNYVSAHDTNSSLSVDKFFDRDGTEVQGGPDGENWDSVWFFHVWNDVWMRRTDLPKGYGGWQAVDATPQEESDHKNQCGPASLEAIRKGDIGFGYDSPYIFSQVNADIIHWGEDWDSDWGWRRMKIYKYHVGRSILTKRPGKDEDFGETDREDVVHEYKSRAGTETENRSVHRAIRGYQRGYQYHEFKRDVKEDVTFELHEVEKIEIGDPFQIKVVVRNDSSEHRTITVGISAHSMYYTGVQHVTLKKSEGKFQLGPKQQQDVVLTVNYNDYWQKMVEGCMIKVYTVCYVQETSQSYTEEEDFILEKPKLDIKVCKEGMVRQPTQVTFTFKNPLDIPLTECQLSVDGAGLMRPRAFMVDCEVKPHGQFSYTMTFQPLVHGERKIIACFNSKELYDIHGGKTFWVNKYVAQSVVGTSKYVGL
;
A
#
# COMPACT_ATOMS: atom_id res chain seq x y z
N PHE A 1 29.31 25.69 10.93
CA PHE A 1 29.04 24.85 9.74
C PHE A 1 28.64 23.47 10.24
N ILE A 2 27.51 22.95 9.77
CA ILE A 2 27.06 21.59 10.08
C ILE A 2 27.46 20.70 8.89
N PRO A 3 28.24 19.63 9.09
CA PRO A 3 28.66 18.76 7.99
C PRO A 3 27.47 17.96 7.42
N ALA A 4 27.54 17.59 6.15
CA ALA A 4 26.45 16.89 5.44
C ALA A 4 26.19 15.44 5.91
N ASN A 5 27.05 14.92 6.79
CA ASN A 5 26.89 13.62 7.44
C ASN A 5 26.60 13.75 8.96
N ALA A 6 26.21 14.94 9.43
CA ALA A 6 25.85 15.14 10.82
C ALA A 6 24.70 14.20 11.21
N PRO A 7 24.74 13.59 12.42
CA PRO A 7 23.61 12.82 12.93
C PRO A 7 22.31 13.61 12.94
N VAL A 8 21.26 13.00 12.38
CA VAL A 8 19.90 13.55 12.39
C VAL A 8 19.27 13.32 13.77
N GLY A 9 18.62 14.35 14.31
CA GLY A 9 18.00 14.28 15.63
C GLY A 9 17.98 15.63 16.34
N ILE A 10 17.84 15.55 17.67
CA ILE A 10 17.76 16.70 18.57
C ILE A 10 19.15 17.01 19.10
N TRP A 11 19.57 18.27 18.98
CA TRP A 11 20.84 18.80 19.42
C TRP A 11 20.62 19.94 20.40
N ARG A 12 21.54 20.10 21.36
CA ARG A 12 21.63 21.27 22.23
C ARG A 12 22.95 21.98 22.00
N LEU A 13 22.94 23.29 22.13
CA LEU A 13 24.10 24.13 21.90
C LEU A 13 24.72 24.54 23.24
N ASP A 14 25.97 24.12 23.47
CA ASP A 14 26.80 24.64 24.54
C ASP A 14 27.84 25.61 23.98
N VAL A 15 27.87 26.83 24.52
CA VAL A 15 28.88 27.85 24.20
C VAL A 15 29.92 27.84 25.31
N CYS A 16 31.07 27.24 25.00
CA CYS A 16 32.23 27.23 25.89
C CYS A 16 33.11 28.46 25.64
N SER A 17 33.32 29.27 26.67
CA SER A 17 34.21 30.44 26.66
C SER A 17 35.26 30.33 27.76
N GLY A 18 36.44 30.88 27.51
CA GLY A 18 37.54 30.89 28.47
C GLY A 18 38.61 31.88 28.06
N LEU A 19 39.43 32.31 29.01
CA LEU A 19 40.57 33.18 28.73
C LEU A 19 41.66 32.40 27.98
N GLN A 20 42.34 33.08 27.06
CA GLN A 20 43.44 32.48 26.28
C GLN A 20 44.64 32.14 27.17
N ASP A 21 44.88 32.95 28.20
CA ASP A 21 45.88 32.67 29.22
C ASP A 21 45.26 31.81 30.35
N ARG A 22 45.56 30.51 30.31
CA ARG A 22 45.07 29.53 31.29
C ARG A 22 45.71 29.66 32.67
N ASN A 23 46.66 30.57 32.86
CA ASN A 23 47.33 30.77 34.15
C ASN A 23 46.55 31.69 35.10
N GLU A 24 45.68 32.56 34.57
CA GLU A 24 44.90 33.51 35.39
C GLU A 24 43.52 32.98 35.77
N ASP A 25 42.90 32.16 34.93
CA ASP A 25 41.63 31.48 35.20
C ASP A 25 41.59 30.11 34.47
N PRO A 26 41.66 28.98 35.20
CA PRO A 26 41.58 27.66 34.59
C PRO A 26 40.14 27.25 34.22
N TYR A 27 39.13 28.03 34.61
CA TYR A 27 37.73 27.67 34.43
C TYR A 27 37.23 27.99 33.01
N MET A 28 36.61 26.98 32.39
CA MET A 28 35.84 27.14 31.16
C MET A 28 34.40 27.49 31.54
N TYR A 29 33.94 28.68 31.15
CA TYR A 29 32.55 29.08 31.31
C TYR A 29 31.72 28.43 30.21
N VAL A 30 30.77 27.58 30.60
CA VAL A 30 29.84 26.93 29.68
C VAL A 30 28.49 27.61 29.81
N TYR A 31 28.00 28.20 28.72
CA TYR A 31 26.60 28.63 28.59
C TYR A 31 25.85 27.57 27.79
N SER A 32 24.92 26.86 28.43
CA SER A 32 24.04 25.91 27.76
C SER A 32 22.77 26.59 27.31
N ASP A 33 22.50 26.57 26.01
CA ASP A 33 21.23 27.04 25.47
C ASP A 33 20.13 25.99 25.73
N GLU A 34 18.98 26.44 26.24
CA GLU A 34 17.83 25.55 26.52
C GLU A 34 17.02 25.21 25.27
N THR A 35 17.34 25.83 24.12
CA THR A 35 16.63 25.61 22.85
C THR A 35 17.11 24.33 22.18
N ASP A 36 16.20 23.38 22.01
CA ASP A 36 16.43 22.20 21.19
C ASP A 36 16.52 22.59 19.70
N ALA A 37 17.59 22.16 19.03
CA ALA A 37 17.82 22.34 17.61
C ALA A 37 17.66 20.99 16.88
N TYR A 38 16.79 20.95 15.87
CA TYR A 38 16.61 19.75 15.04
C TYR A 38 17.52 19.82 13.83
N ILE A 39 18.39 18.81 13.67
CA ILE A 39 19.19 18.61 12.46
C ILE A 39 18.54 17.49 11.66
N LEU A 40 18.25 17.75 10.39
CA LEU A 40 17.58 16.84 9.45
C LEU A 40 18.48 16.53 8.25
N PHE A 41 18.13 15.52 7.46
CA PHE A 41 18.75 15.30 6.16
C PHE A 41 18.47 16.49 5.23
N ASN A 42 19.38 16.74 4.29
CA ASN A 42 19.32 17.88 3.40
C ASN A 42 19.38 17.49 1.91
N PRO A 43 18.23 17.20 1.28
CA PRO A 43 18.13 16.88 -0.15
C PRO A 43 18.59 18.01 -1.10
N TRP A 44 18.80 19.23 -0.60
CA TRP A 44 19.32 20.35 -1.37
C TRP A 44 20.86 20.44 -1.35
N CYS A 45 21.52 19.75 -0.42
CA CYS A 45 22.97 19.76 -0.29
C CYS A 45 23.60 18.67 -1.16
N LYS A 46 24.48 19.04 -2.10
CA LYS A 46 25.15 18.08 -3.01
C LYS A 46 26.02 17.06 -2.29
N ASP A 47 26.50 17.38 -1.10
CA ASP A 47 27.35 16.48 -0.31
C ASP A 47 26.53 15.52 0.57
N ASP A 48 25.23 15.79 0.75
CA ASP A 48 24.32 14.95 1.52
C ASP A 48 24.01 13.64 0.77
N PRO A 49 23.97 12.48 1.46
CA PRO A 49 23.62 11.21 0.83
C PRO A 49 22.20 11.16 0.26
N THR A 50 21.30 12.05 0.67
CA THR A 50 19.91 12.18 0.20
C THR A 50 19.72 13.22 -0.91
N TYR A 51 20.81 13.80 -1.44
CA TYR A 51 20.74 14.83 -2.48
C TYR A 51 19.87 14.44 -3.67
N MET A 52 18.89 15.28 -3.98
CA MET A 52 18.04 15.17 -5.16
C MET A 52 18.14 16.47 -5.97
N ASP A 53 18.63 16.35 -7.20
CA ASP A 53 18.97 17.51 -8.05
C ASP A 53 17.71 18.24 -8.56
N ASP A 54 16.67 17.46 -8.88
CA ASP A 54 15.42 17.93 -9.47
C ASP A 54 14.53 18.63 -8.43
N GLU A 55 14.22 19.91 -8.68
CA GLU A 55 13.46 20.76 -7.75
C GLU A 55 11.99 20.33 -7.62
N ASP A 56 11.33 19.96 -8.72
CA ASP A 56 9.94 19.52 -8.72
C ASP A 56 9.79 18.19 -7.94
N LYS A 57 10.76 17.29 -8.10
CA LYS A 57 10.83 16.04 -7.32
C LYS A 57 11.12 16.31 -5.84
N ARG A 58 12.00 17.25 -5.49
CA ARG A 58 12.19 17.65 -4.08
C ARG A 58 10.91 18.20 -3.47
N TYR A 59 10.18 19.02 -4.23
CA TYR A 59 8.89 19.51 -3.76
C TYR A 59 7.91 18.35 -3.51
N GLU A 60 7.72 17.45 -4.49
CA GLU A 60 6.78 16.32 -4.35
C GLU A 60 7.18 15.34 -3.24
N TYR A 61 8.46 14.99 -3.14
CA TYR A 61 8.92 13.88 -2.31
C TYR A 61 9.44 14.29 -0.92
N VAL A 62 9.48 15.60 -0.63
CA VAL A 62 9.86 16.13 0.70
C VAL A 62 8.80 17.12 1.19
N MET A 63 8.46 18.12 0.37
CA MET A 63 7.65 19.25 0.81
C MET A 63 6.14 19.05 0.69
N ASN A 64 5.67 18.16 -0.20
CA ASN A 64 4.25 17.95 -0.39
C ASN A 64 3.67 17.13 0.77
N ASP A 65 2.72 17.70 1.51
CA ASP A 65 2.13 17.13 2.74
C ASP A 65 0.77 16.47 2.52
N LYS A 66 0.37 16.37 1.26
CA LYS A 66 -0.82 15.71 0.75
C LYS A 66 -0.43 14.78 -0.39
N GLY A 67 -1.19 13.70 -0.58
CA GLY A 67 -0.93 12.79 -1.68
C GLY A 67 -2.06 11.81 -1.94
N LYS A 68 -1.71 10.75 -2.65
CA LYS A 68 -2.59 9.60 -2.92
C LYS A 68 -1.81 8.32 -2.72
N VAL A 69 -2.51 7.29 -2.24
CA VAL A 69 -2.03 5.91 -2.25
C VAL A 69 -2.94 5.13 -3.18
N TYR A 70 -2.37 4.46 -4.18
CA TYR A 70 -3.14 3.71 -5.16
C TYR A 70 -3.54 2.34 -4.59
N MET A 71 -4.75 1.90 -4.91
CA MET A 71 -5.37 0.66 -4.41
C MET A 71 -6.24 0.02 -5.50
N GLY A 72 -6.95 -1.05 -5.15
CA GLY A 72 -7.88 -1.77 -6.02
C GLY A 72 -7.24 -2.92 -6.80
N ALA A 73 -7.96 -3.44 -7.81
CA ALA A 73 -7.43 -4.45 -8.72
C ALA A 73 -6.62 -3.81 -9.86
N TYR A 74 -5.78 -4.60 -10.53
CA TYR A 74 -4.99 -4.14 -11.69
C TYR A 74 -5.83 -3.46 -12.79
N LYS A 75 -7.07 -3.91 -13.03
CA LYS A 75 -7.96 -3.28 -14.03
C LYS A 75 -8.74 -2.08 -13.48
N SER A 76 -9.01 -2.04 -12.18
CA SER A 76 -9.82 -1.03 -11.49
C SER A 76 -9.03 -0.27 -10.43
N ARG A 77 -7.88 0.26 -10.87
CA ARG A 77 -6.95 1.03 -10.03
C ARG A 77 -7.56 2.38 -9.68
N HIS A 78 -7.53 2.73 -8.40
CA HIS A 78 -7.97 4.05 -7.93
C HIS A 78 -7.05 4.59 -6.83
N GLY A 79 -6.96 5.91 -6.74
CA GLY A 79 -6.14 6.61 -5.76
C GLY A 79 -6.95 7.05 -4.56
N ARG A 80 -6.56 6.59 -3.36
CA ARG A 80 -7.07 7.07 -2.08
C ARG A 80 -6.31 8.33 -1.67
N PRO A 81 -6.96 9.50 -1.54
CA PRO A 81 -6.30 10.68 -1.00
C PRO A 81 -5.80 10.45 0.42
N TRP A 82 -4.61 10.97 0.73
CA TRP A 82 -4.02 10.85 2.07
C TRP A 82 -3.39 12.17 2.53
N ALA A 83 -3.63 12.53 3.79
CA ALA A 83 -2.97 13.65 4.46
C ALA A 83 -1.71 13.14 5.18
N PHE A 84 -0.53 13.39 4.60
CA PHE A 84 0.73 13.00 5.24
C PHE A 84 1.04 13.88 6.45
N GLY A 85 0.86 15.20 6.29
CA GLY A 85 0.93 16.17 7.38
C GLY A 85 2.28 16.24 8.11
N GLN A 86 3.41 16.03 7.41
CA GLN A 86 4.75 15.99 8.03
C GLN A 86 5.16 17.26 8.79
N PHE A 87 4.50 18.40 8.54
CA PHE A 87 4.76 19.66 9.21
C PHE A 87 3.87 19.91 10.43
N ASP A 88 3.00 18.95 10.76
CA ASP A 88 2.17 19.02 11.96
C ASP A 88 3.04 18.79 13.21
N ASP A 89 2.70 19.44 14.32
CA ASP A 89 3.57 19.60 15.49
C ASP A 89 3.91 18.27 16.20
N VAL A 90 3.05 17.26 16.05
CA VAL A 90 3.26 15.92 16.60
C VAL A 90 4.30 15.12 15.82
N VAL A 91 4.51 15.40 14.52
CA VAL A 91 5.19 14.45 13.64
C VAL A 91 6.70 14.43 13.86
N LEU A 92 7.36 15.58 13.87
CA LEU A 92 8.82 15.65 14.03
C LEU A 92 9.30 15.09 15.38
N PRO A 93 8.69 15.42 16.53
CA PRO A 93 9.03 14.79 17.81
C PRO A 93 8.85 13.27 17.78
N VAL A 94 7.77 12.76 17.20
CA VAL A 94 7.52 11.31 17.09
C VAL A 94 8.54 10.64 16.15
N ALA A 95 8.90 11.27 15.04
CA ALA A 95 9.93 10.77 14.13
C ALA A 95 11.30 10.63 14.83
N CYS A 96 11.68 11.62 15.67
CA CYS A 96 12.88 11.51 16.50
C CYS A 96 12.77 10.41 17.55
N TYR A 97 11.62 10.29 18.22
CA TYR A 97 11.37 9.25 19.21
C TYR A 97 11.44 7.82 18.63
N ILE A 98 10.98 7.63 17.38
CA ILE A 98 11.08 6.35 16.68
C ILE A 98 12.55 5.92 16.49
N MET A 99 13.46 6.86 16.24
CA MET A 99 14.90 6.54 16.17
C MET A 99 15.46 6.12 17.53
N GLU A 100 15.02 6.73 18.63
CA GLU A 100 15.39 6.29 19.98
C GLU A 100 14.90 4.85 20.25
N LEU A 101 13.63 4.59 19.90
CA LEU A 101 13.02 3.26 20.08
C LEU A 101 13.69 2.17 19.24
N SER A 102 14.15 2.50 18.02
CA SER A 102 14.83 1.53 17.15
C SER A 102 16.20 1.12 17.66
N SER A 103 16.73 1.80 18.70
CA SER A 103 18.08 1.59 19.24
C SER A 103 19.18 1.73 18.18
N ILE A 104 18.99 2.62 17.20
CA ILE A 104 20.04 2.97 16.24
C ILE A 104 21.06 3.84 16.98
N CYS A 105 22.35 3.51 16.85
CA CYS A 105 23.40 4.32 17.47
C CYS A 105 23.35 5.76 16.96
N ASP A 106 23.50 6.74 17.84
CA ASP A 106 23.44 8.16 17.51
C ASP A 106 24.39 8.54 16.38
N THR A 107 25.59 7.95 16.35
CA THR A 107 26.59 8.19 15.31
C THR A 107 26.17 7.69 13.92
N GLU A 108 25.26 6.71 13.85
CA GLU A 108 24.72 6.15 12.60
C GLU A 108 23.46 6.90 12.11
N ARG A 109 22.91 7.83 12.88
CA ARG A 109 21.71 8.59 12.48
C ARG A 109 21.95 9.55 11.31
N GLY A 110 23.21 9.81 10.94
CA GLY A 110 23.58 10.52 9.71
C GLY A 110 23.59 9.62 8.47
N ASN A 111 23.34 8.32 8.62
CA ASN A 111 23.34 7.34 7.54
C ASN A 111 21.89 6.99 7.13
N PRO A 112 21.40 7.44 5.96
CA PRO A 112 20.02 7.21 5.56
C PRO A 112 19.69 5.72 5.36
N VAL A 113 20.68 4.88 5.05
CA VAL A 113 20.49 3.41 4.93
C VAL A 113 20.06 2.83 6.27
N ARG A 114 20.75 3.21 7.35
CA ARG A 114 20.47 2.73 8.70
C ARG A 114 19.17 3.31 9.24
N VAL A 115 18.94 4.61 9.01
CA VAL A 115 17.71 5.29 9.43
C VAL A 115 16.48 4.69 8.74
N CYS A 116 16.51 4.45 7.42
CA CYS A 116 15.37 3.85 6.74
C CYS A 116 15.09 2.42 7.19
N LYS A 117 16.13 1.61 7.44
CA LYS A 117 15.97 0.26 8.00
C LYS A 117 15.36 0.28 9.42
N ALA A 118 15.77 1.25 10.24
CA ALA A 118 15.18 1.48 11.55
C ALA A 118 13.69 1.88 11.44
N ILE A 119 13.35 2.80 10.53
CA ILE A 119 11.97 3.23 10.29
C ILE A 119 11.08 2.04 9.86
N SER A 120 11.52 1.21 8.91
CA SER A 120 10.73 0.03 8.50
C SER A 120 10.44 -0.91 9.65
N SER A 121 11.39 -1.09 10.57
CA SER A 121 11.20 -1.96 11.73
C SER A 121 10.24 -1.41 12.78
N MET A 122 10.01 -0.08 12.80
CA MET A 122 9.28 0.60 13.86
C MET A 122 7.89 1.08 13.48
N VAL A 123 7.56 1.15 12.19
CA VAL A 123 6.22 1.59 11.80
C VAL A 123 5.17 0.53 12.10
N CYS A 124 5.42 -0.74 11.79
CA CYS A 124 4.48 -1.82 12.08
C CYS A 124 5.03 -2.82 13.10
N ARG A 125 4.12 -3.34 13.91
CA ARG A 125 4.31 -4.48 14.80
C ARG A 125 3.51 -5.69 14.29
N ASN A 126 4.11 -6.89 14.34
CA ASN A 126 3.43 -8.15 14.05
C ASN A 126 2.72 -8.71 15.31
N ASN A 127 1.58 -9.38 15.11
CA ASN A 127 0.67 -9.84 16.16
C ASN A 127 1.02 -11.26 16.71
N LYS A 128 2.05 -11.92 16.18
CA LYS A 128 2.35 -13.35 16.42
C LYS A 128 2.68 -13.76 17.86
N HIS A 129 2.82 -12.83 18.82
CA HIS A 129 3.20 -13.12 20.21
C HIS A 129 2.38 -12.35 21.25
N TYR A 130 1.06 -12.22 21.07
CA TYR A 130 0.18 -11.77 22.14
C TYR A 130 -0.53 -12.98 22.77
N ASP A 131 0.11 -13.59 23.77
CA ASP A 131 -0.64 -14.16 24.88
C ASP A 131 -1.20 -12.97 25.67
N ASP A 132 -2.52 -12.98 25.91
CA ASP A 132 -3.32 -11.92 26.52
C ASP A 132 -2.95 -11.54 27.97
N ASP A 133 -1.80 -11.97 28.50
CA ASP A 133 -1.52 -12.01 29.94
C ASP A 133 -0.39 -11.10 30.45
N VAL A 134 -0.10 -9.97 29.78
CA VAL A 134 0.87 -9.00 30.30
C VAL A 134 0.28 -7.60 30.47
N GLY A 135 -0.56 -7.48 31.50
CA GLY A 135 -1.06 -6.22 32.04
C GLY A 135 -0.01 -5.35 32.74
N HIS A 136 1.20 -5.20 32.19
CA HIS A 136 2.23 -4.33 32.76
C HIS A 136 2.86 -3.37 31.74
N ASN A 137 2.91 -2.10 32.13
CA ASN A 137 3.64 -0.98 31.53
C ASN A 137 5.16 -1.23 31.57
N ASP A 138 5.64 -2.33 31.01
CA ASP A 138 7.07 -2.57 30.90
C ASP A 138 7.58 -1.99 29.57
N PHE A 139 8.27 -0.86 29.66
CA PHE A 139 8.99 -0.24 28.55
C PHE A 139 10.13 -1.14 28.01
N ASN A 140 10.54 -2.16 28.77
CA ASN A 140 11.51 -3.16 28.31
C ASN A 140 10.87 -4.35 27.60
N ASN A 141 9.53 -4.44 27.56
CA ASN A 141 8.87 -5.48 26.78
C ASN A 141 8.97 -5.13 25.29
N GLU A 142 9.69 -5.95 24.52
CA GLU A 142 9.69 -5.90 23.06
C GLU A 142 8.26 -5.96 22.50
N GLY A 143 7.33 -6.51 23.31
CA GLY A 143 5.87 -6.43 23.36
C GLY A 143 5.17 -5.09 23.07
N ASN A 144 5.84 -3.96 23.28
CA ASN A 144 5.23 -2.63 23.16
C ASN A 144 5.89 -1.73 22.09
N ARG A 145 6.85 -2.26 21.33
CA ARG A 145 7.58 -1.47 20.31
C ARG A 145 6.80 -1.43 19.00
N GLY A 146 6.75 -0.25 18.38
CA GLY A 146 6.12 0.02 17.08
C GLY A 146 5.05 1.11 17.12
N VAL A 147 4.80 1.79 16.00
CA VAL A 147 3.79 2.85 15.89
C VAL A 147 2.38 2.27 15.73
N MET A 148 2.23 1.23 14.91
CA MET A 148 0.94 0.63 14.57
C MET A 148 0.94 -0.89 14.70
N MET A 149 -0.24 -1.44 15.00
CA MET A 149 -0.50 -2.87 15.00
C MET A 149 -1.20 -3.28 13.70
N GLY A 150 -0.65 -4.28 13.01
CA GLY A 150 -1.25 -4.83 11.79
C GLY A 150 -2.40 -5.81 12.07
N ARG A 151 -3.46 -5.75 11.25
CA ARG A 151 -4.60 -6.69 11.33
C ARG A 151 -5.32 -6.83 9.99
N TRP A 152 -5.63 -8.07 9.60
CA TRP A 152 -6.17 -8.44 8.28
C TRP A 152 -7.34 -9.45 8.36
N ASP A 153 -7.82 -9.77 9.56
CA ASP A 153 -8.89 -10.77 9.77
C ASP A 153 -10.31 -10.22 9.53
N GLY A 154 -10.44 -8.91 9.30
CA GLY A 154 -11.73 -8.23 9.14
C GLY A 154 -12.37 -7.77 10.45
N GLU A 155 -11.78 -8.10 11.61
CA GLU A 155 -12.36 -7.85 12.93
C GLU A 155 -11.62 -6.70 13.64
N TYR A 156 -12.30 -5.57 13.83
CA TYR A 156 -11.66 -4.33 14.32
C TYR A 156 -12.35 -3.70 15.55
N HIS A 157 -13.12 -4.49 16.31
CA HIS A 157 -14.00 -3.96 17.37
C HIS A 157 -13.26 -3.24 18.52
N ASP A 158 -11.99 -3.57 18.77
CA ASP A 158 -11.15 -3.01 19.83
C ASP A 158 -10.17 -1.93 19.33
N GLY A 159 -10.34 -1.47 18.10
CA GLY A 159 -9.51 -0.44 17.49
C GLY A 159 -10.21 0.33 16.38
N VAL A 160 -9.42 0.98 15.54
CA VAL A 160 -9.90 1.67 14.34
C VAL A 160 -9.65 0.79 13.13
N ALA A 161 -10.73 0.47 12.41
CA ALA A 161 -10.61 -0.28 11.16
C ALA A 161 -9.70 0.45 10.15
N PRO A 162 -8.77 -0.24 9.47
CA PRO A 162 -7.78 0.36 8.56
C PRO A 162 -8.37 1.35 7.54
N PHE A 163 -9.51 1.01 6.93
CA PHE A 163 -10.18 1.85 5.94
C PHE A 163 -10.79 3.16 6.50
N LYS A 164 -10.77 3.40 7.81
CA LYS A 164 -11.28 4.65 8.42
C LYS A 164 -10.23 5.77 8.50
N TRP A 165 -8.95 5.45 8.31
CA TRP A 165 -7.88 6.44 8.34
C TRP A 165 -7.87 7.30 7.07
N THR A 166 -7.61 8.60 7.25
CA THR A 166 -7.58 9.61 6.17
C THR A 166 -6.25 10.37 6.11
N GLY A 167 -5.40 10.18 7.12
CA GLY A 167 -4.10 10.83 7.23
C GLY A 167 -3.30 10.27 8.40
N THR A 168 -2.01 10.62 8.43
CA THR A 168 -1.03 10.09 9.39
C THR A 168 -1.08 10.84 10.73
N VAL A 169 -1.44 12.13 10.73
CA VAL A 169 -1.39 12.97 11.94
C VAL A 169 -2.24 12.41 13.08
N ARG A 170 -3.48 11.96 12.80
CA ARG A 170 -4.36 11.36 13.82
C ARG A 170 -3.75 10.09 14.44
N ILE A 171 -3.09 9.28 13.63
CA ILE A 171 -2.40 8.06 14.09
C ILE A 171 -1.30 8.44 15.09
N LEU A 172 -0.44 9.40 14.74
CA LEU A 172 0.67 9.81 15.60
C LEU A 172 0.19 10.55 16.87
N GLU A 173 -0.90 11.31 16.79
CA GLU A 173 -1.53 11.89 17.98
C GLU A 173 -2.08 10.82 18.92
N GLU A 174 -2.75 9.79 18.40
CA GLU A 174 -3.24 8.67 19.21
C GLU A 174 -2.08 7.88 19.82
N TYR A 175 -1.01 7.66 19.06
CA TYR A 175 0.22 7.05 19.55
C TYR A 175 0.83 7.84 20.70
N LEU A 176 0.90 9.17 20.60
CA LEU A 176 1.39 10.03 21.68
C LEU A 176 0.45 9.99 22.90
N LYS A 177 -0.85 10.13 22.69
CA LYS A 177 -1.87 10.14 23.77
C LYS A 177 -1.95 8.80 24.52
N SER A 178 -1.65 7.69 23.86
CA SER A 178 -1.62 6.35 24.46
C SER A 178 -0.34 6.07 25.27
N GLY A 179 0.58 7.03 25.36
CA GLY A 179 1.89 6.84 25.98
C GLY A 179 2.81 5.97 25.12
N TYR A 180 2.78 6.16 23.79
CA TYR A 180 3.59 5.44 22.81
C TYR A 180 3.26 3.95 22.69
N ARG A 181 1.99 3.58 22.89
CA ARG A 181 1.50 2.22 22.63
C ARG A 181 1.03 2.08 21.18
N PRO A 182 1.33 0.96 20.48
CA PRO A 182 0.95 0.77 19.08
C PRO A 182 -0.53 1.04 18.82
N VAL A 183 -0.81 1.85 17.79
CA VAL A 183 -2.17 2.22 17.39
C VAL A 183 -2.81 1.10 16.61
N LYS A 184 -4.02 0.72 16.99
CA LYS A 184 -4.86 -0.30 16.35
C LYS A 184 -5.82 0.35 15.35
N TYR A 185 -5.88 0.00 14.07
CA TYR A 185 -5.08 -0.97 13.31
C TYR A 185 -4.58 -0.37 12.00
N GLY A 186 -3.53 -0.99 11.44
CA GLY A 186 -2.93 -0.64 10.15
C GLY A 186 -2.89 -1.80 9.17
N GLN A 187 -2.75 -1.48 7.90
CA GLN A 187 -2.51 -2.38 6.76
C GLN A 187 -1.50 -1.70 5.82
N CYS A 188 -1.05 -2.38 4.75
CA CYS A 188 0.14 -1.96 3.98
C CYS A 188 0.12 -0.49 3.50
N TRP A 189 -1.01 0.00 2.99
CA TRP A 189 -1.12 1.39 2.53
C TRP A 189 -0.99 2.41 3.66
N ILE A 190 -1.38 2.05 4.88
CA ILE A 190 -1.27 2.91 6.06
C ILE A 190 0.17 2.91 6.55
N PHE A 191 0.82 1.74 6.61
CA PHE A 191 2.24 1.66 6.97
C PHE A 191 3.08 2.47 5.98
N SER A 192 2.83 2.30 4.68
CA SER A 192 3.50 3.08 3.64
C SER A 192 3.27 4.59 3.82
N ALA A 193 2.06 5.00 4.19
CA ALA A 193 1.77 6.41 4.41
C ALA A 193 2.45 6.97 5.67
N VAL A 194 2.53 6.19 6.75
CA VAL A 194 3.27 6.55 7.98
C VAL A 194 4.78 6.65 7.70
N VAL A 195 5.36 5.68 6.99
CA VAL A 195 6.77 5.74 6.54
C VAL A 195 7.01 6.96 5.67
N THR A 196 6.11 7.27 4.74
CA THR A 196 6.22 8.46 3.89
C THR A 196 6.26 9.72 4.73
N THR A 197 5.33 9.88 5.68
CA THR A 197 5.31 11.01 6.60
C THR A 197 6.62 11.13 7.38
N ILE A 198 7.10 10.05 8.01
CA ILE A 198 8.32 10.07 8.83
C ILE A 198 9.56 10.38 8.00
N CYS A 199 9.76 9.70 6.86
CA CYS A 199 10.90 9.95 5.98
C CYS A 199 10.92 11.41 5.50
N ARG A 200 9.77 11.94 5.04
CA ARG A 200 9.67 13.34 4.59
C ARG A 200 9.97 14.33 5.72
N THR A 201 9.48 14.04 6.94
CA THR A 201 9.75 14.85 8.13
C THR A 201 11.24 14.90 8.46
N LEU A 202 11.95 13.79 8.29
CA LEU A 202 13.39 13.70 8.55
C LEU A 202 14.25 14.25 7.39
N GLY A 203 13.63 14.69 6.29
CA GLY A 203 14.32 15.20 5.11
C GLY A 203 14.77 14.11 4.13
N ILE A 204 14.28 12.88 4.22
CA ILE A 204 14.56 11.81 3.25
C ILE A 204 13.50 11.85 2.14
N PRO A 205 13.86 12.10 0.86
CA PRO A 205 12.86 12.09 -0.20
C PRO A 205 12.22 10.71 -0.32
N CYS A 206 10.91 10.66 -0.22
CA CYS A 206 10.14 9.42 -0.11
C CYS A 206 8.84 9.48 -0.92
N ARG A 207 8.52 8.39 -1.61
CA ARG A 207 7.22 8.19 -2.28
C ARG A 207 6.63 6.84 -1.89
N SER A 208 5.31 6.82 -1.73
CA SER A 208 4.54 5.58 -1.63
C SER A 208 4.41 4.96 -3.02
N VAL A 209 4.56 3.64 -3.12
CA VAL A 209 4.41 2.89 -4.37
C VAL A 209 3.48 1.70 -4.16
N THR A 210 2.62 1.44 -5.15
CA THR A 210 1.66 0.34 -5.14
C THR A 210 1.99 -0.64 -6.23
N ASN A 211 2.30 -1.88 -5.87
CA ASN A 211 2.48 -3.00 -6.79
C ASN A 211 1.16 -3.75 -6.98
N TYR A 212 0.76 -3.99 -8.23
CA TYR A 212 -0.46 -4.73 -8.56
C TYR A 212 -0.15 -6.16 -8.95
N VAL A 213 -0.96 -7.11 -8.44
CA VAL A 213 -0.68 -8.55 -8.54
C VAL A 213 0.64 -8.86 -7.82
N SER A 214 0.71 -8.50 -6.54
CA SER A 214 1.94 -8.61 -5.74
C SER A 214 2.05 -10.02 -5.17
N ALA A 215 3.13 -10.71 -5.51
CA ALA A 215 3.39 -12.02 -4.91
C ALA A 215 3.80 -11.88 -3.46
N HIS A 216 3.33 -12.80 -2.63
CA HIS A 216 3.84 -13.05 -1.29
C HIS A 216 4.33 -14.49 -1.27
N ASP A 217 5.62 -14.67 -1.59
CA ASP A 217 6.33 -15.95 -1.60
C ASP A 217 6.83 -16.24 -0.18
N THR A 218 6.25 -17.27 0.44
CA THR A 218 6.49 -17.66 1.84
C THR A 218 7.61 -18.68 2.00
N ASN A 219 8.14 -19.21 0.89
CA ASN A 219 9.13 -20.30 0.91
C ASN A 219 10.41 -19.96 0.14
N SER A 220 10.56 -18.70 -0.31
CA SER A 220 11.71 -18.18 -1.05
C SER A 220 12.03 -18.98 -2.32
N SER A 221 11.01 -19.51 -2.99
CA SER A 221 11.16 -20.26 -4.24
C SER A 221 11.30 -19.35 -5.47
N LEU A 222 10.98 -18.06 -5.34
CA LEU A 222 10.76 -17.12 -6.44
C LEU A 222 9.59 -17.55 -7.36
N SER A 223 8.68 -18.38 -6.85
CA SER A 223 7.41 -18.75 -7.47
C SER A 223 6.26 -18.65 -6.46
N VAL A 224 5.03 -18.60 -6.97
CA VAL A 224 3.81 -18.74 -6.17
C VAL A 224 3.10 -19.99 -6.68
N ASP A 225 3.01 -21.01 -5.84
CA ASP A 225 2.39 -22.28 -6.19
C ASP A 225 0.95 -22.35 -5.68
N LYS A 226 -0.01 -22.51 -6.61
CA LYS A 226 -1.44 -22.68 -6.30
C LYS A 226 -1.92 -24.06 -6.69
N PHE A 227 -2.68 -24.70 -5.82
CA PHE A 227 -3.13 -26.08 -5.98
C PHE A 227 -4.65 -26.09 -6.17
N PHE A 228 -5.14 -26.87 -7.13
CA PHE A 228 -6.55 -26.99 -7.44
C PHE A 228 -6.99 -28.45 -7.46
N ASP A 229 -8.08 -28.75 -6.75
CA ASP A 229 -8.72 -30.07 -6.82
C ASP A 229 -9.37 -30.33 -8.19
N ARG A 230 -9.89 -31.54 -8.40
CA ARG A 230 -10.57 -31.93 -9.65
C ARG A 230 -11.82 -31.11 -9.97
N ASP A 231 -12.43 -30.50 -8.96
CA ASP A 231 -13.60 -29.65 -9.09
C ASP A 231 -13.20 -28.19 -9.39
N GLY A 232 -11.90 -27.91 -9.51
CA GLY A 232 -11.33 -26.60 -9.78
C GLY A 232 -11.35 -25.65 -8.58
N THR A 233 -11.49 -26.18 -7.36
CA THR A 233 -11.40 -25.41 -6.11
C THR A 233 -9.95 -25.30 -5.67
N GLU A 234 -9.52 -24.12 -5.25
CA GLU A 234 -8.18 -23.92 -4.69
C GLU A 234 -8.03 -24.65 -3.34
N VAL A 235 -6.98 -25.46 -3.22
CA VAL A 235 -6.60 -26.15 -1.99
C VAL A 235 -5.68 -25.24 -1.18
N GLN A 236 -6.29 -24.52 -0.24
CA GLN A 236 -5.60 -23.62 0.69
C GLN A 236 -4.58 -24.38 1.55
N GLY A 237 -3.38 -23.84 1.70
CA GLY A 237 -2.27 -24.54 2.37
C GLY A 237 -1.49 -25.49 1.44
N GLY A 238 -1.93 -25.67 0.20
CA GLY A 238 -1.35 -26.66 -0.72
C GLY A 238 -1.58 -28.11 -0.25
N PRO A 239 -0.85 -29.09 -0.80
CA PRO A 239 -1.10 -30.51 -0.55
C PRO A 239 -0.81 -30.94 0.89
N ASP A 240 0.18 -30.31 1.52
CA ASP A 240 0.68 -30.67 2.84
C ASP A 240 0.22 -29.68 3.94
N GLY A 241 -0.52 -28.63 3.59
CA GLY A 241 -0.96 -27.58 4.52
C GLY A 241 0.09 -26.51 4.88
N GLU A 242 1.25 -26.53 4.21
CA GLU A 242 2.39 -25.65 4.48
C GLU A 242 2.59 -24.54 3.44
N ASN A 243 1.90 -24.58 2.30
CA ASN A 243 2.00 -23.56 1.27
C ASN A 243 0.95 -22.44 1.48
N TRP A 244 1.43 -21.28 1.93
CA TRP A 244 0.61 -20.09 2.16
C TRP A 244 0.99 -18.96 1.19
N ASP A 245 1.57 -19.31 0.05
CA ASP A 245 1.87 -18.36 -1.02
C ASP A 245 0.56 -17.70 -1.47
N SER A 246 0.60 -16.39 -1.67
CA SER A 246 -0.59 -15.64 -2.05
C SER A 246 -0.24 -14.56 -3.06
N VAL A 247 -1.24 -14.16 -3.83
CA VAL A 247 -1.12 -13.04 -4.77
C VAL A 247 -2.10 -11.98 -4.33
N TRP A 248 -1.56 -10.89 -3.82
CA TRP A 248 -2.32 -9.75 -3.34
C TRP A 248 -2.80 -8.94 -4.54
N PHE A 249 -4.05 -8.46 -4.49
CA PHE A 249 -4.60 -7.58 -5.52
C PHE A 249 -3.68 -6.36 -5.73
N PHE A 250 -3.24 -5.81 -4.61
CA PHE A 250 -2.20 -4.81 -4.55
C PHE A 250 -1.43 -4.92 -3.23
N HIS A 251 -0.19 -4.44 -3.23
CA HIS A 251 0.62 -4.23 -2.03
C HIS A 251 1.31 -2.87 -2.10
N VAL A 252 1.51 -2.22 -0.96
CA VAL A 252 2.02 -0.85 -0.89
C VAL A 252 3.24 -0.78 0.01
N TRP A 253 4.33 -0.22 -0.51
CA TRP A 253 5.57 0.06 0.24
C TRP A 253 6.10 1.45 -0.11
N ASN A 254 7.38 1.72 0.18
CA ASN A 254 8.01 3.03 -0.05
C ASN A 254 9.26 2.93 -0.93
N ASP A 255 9.44 3.89 -1.83
CA ASP A 255 10.74 4.19 -2.41
C ASP A 255 11.35 5.38 -1.66
N VAL A 256 12.57 5.22 -1.16
CA VAL A 256 13.36 6.26 -0.51
C VAL A 256 14.60 6.59 -1.33
N TRP A 257 14.93 7.87 -1.49
CA TRP A 257 16.04 8.31 -2.33
C TRP A 257 17.32 8.49 -1.52
N MET A 258 18.37 7.75 -1.85
CA MET A 258 19.68 7.88 -1.20
C MET A 258 20.82 7.32 -2.05
N ARG A 259 22.05 7.74 -1.71
CA ARG A 259 23.27 7.05 -2.14
C ARG A 259 23.45 5.75 -1.36
N ARG A 260 23.98 4.73 -2.02
CA ARG A 260 24.36 3.44 -1.43
C ARG A 260 25.88 3.30 -1.38
N THR A 261 26.51 3.94 -0.40
CA THR A 261 27.98 3.89 -0.22
C THR A 261 28.48 2.52 0.23
N ASP A 262 27.57 1.69 0.71
CA ASP A 262 27.77 0.28 1.08
C ASP A 262 27.71 -0.67 -0.13
N LEU A 263 27.26 -0.21 -1.30
CA LEU A 263 27.18 -0.98 -2.55
C LEU A 263 28.14 -0.45 -3.63
N PRO A 264 28.41 -1.23 -4.69
CA PRO A 264 29.14 -0.73 -5.85
C PRO A 264 28.46 0.50 -6.49
N LYS A 265 29.25 1.29 -7.23
CA LYS A 265 28.71 2.45 -7.96
C LYS A 265 27.60 2.02 -8.92
N GLY A 266 26.49 2.75 -8.90
CA GLY A 266 25.33 2.52 -9.77
C GLY A 266 24.09 1.97 -9.07
N TYR A 267 24.18 1.61 -7.78
CA TYR A 267 23.03 1.09 -7.00
C TYR A 267 22.36 2.14 -6.08
N GLY A 268 22.79 3.40 -6.13
CA GLY A 268 22.10 4.53 -5.47
C GLY A 268 20.82 4.95 -6.21
N GLY A 269 20.17 6.00 -5.72
CA GLY A 269 18.86 6.45 -6.23
C GLY A 269 17.73 5.89 -5.37
N TRP A 270 16.62 5.48 -5.99
CA TRP A 270 15.50 4.88 -5.28
C TRP A 270 15.84 3.52 -4.67
N GLN A 271 15.44 3.34 -3.41
CA GLN A 271 15.55 2.09 -2.66
C GLN A 271 14.18 1.71 -2.11
N ALA A 272 13.76 0.46 -2.30
CA ALA A 272 12.52 -0.06 -1.76
C ALA A 272 12.68 -0.35 -0.26
N VAL A 273 11.73 0.13 0.54
CA VAL A 273 11.61 -0.09 1.97
C VAL A 273 10.17 -0.46 2.26
N ASP A 274 9.96 -1.56 2.97
CA ASP A 274 8.63 -2.04 3.33
C ASP A 274 8.53 -2.23 4.85
N ALA A 275 7.55 -1.56 5.44
CA ALA A 275 7.25 -1.66 6.87
C ALA A 275 6.18 -2.71 7.16
N THR A 276 5.60 -3.34 6.14
CA THR A 276 4.60 -4.40 6.33
C THR A 276 5.30 -5.67 6.82
N PRO A 277 4.86 -6.27 7.94
CA PRO A 277 5.52 -7.43 8.52
C PRO A 277 5.13 -8.69 7.74
N GLN A 278 5.85 -8.97 6.66
CA GLN A 278 5.68 -10.17 5.84
C GLN A 278 6.79 -11.19 6.15
N GLU A 279 8.05 -10.78 6.01
CA GLU A 279 9.22 -11.62 6.28
C GLU A 279 10.12 -11.04 7.38
N GLU A 280 10.80 -11.93 8.11
CA GLU A 280 11.81 -11.53 9.09
C GLU A 280 13.18 -11.32 8.44
N SER A 281 13.83 -10.20 8.78
CA SER A 281 15.20 -9.86 8.39
C SER A 281 16.00 -9.48 9.63
N ASP A 282 17.14 -10.15 9.86
CA ASP A 282 17.93 -10.04 11.11
C ASP A 282 17.07 -10.24 12.38
N HIS A 283 16.15 -11.22 12.37
CA HIS A 283 15.20 -11.52 13.46
C HIS A 283 14.24 -10.37 13.83
N LYS A 284 14.03 -9.43 12.90
CA LYS A 284 13.08 -8.33 13.04
C LYS A 284 12.14 -8.31 11.84
N ASN A 285 10.89 -7.91 12.05
CA ASN A 285 9.97 -7.59 10.96
C ASN A 285 10.40 -6.25 10.34
N GLN A 286 11.26 -6.29 9.33
CA GLN A 286 11.80 -5.13 8.62
C GLN A 286 12.15 -5.54 7.19
N CYS A 287 12.10 -4.60 6.25
CA CYS A 287 12.49 -4.88 4.87
C CYS A 287 13.15 -3.65 4.22
N GLY A 288 14.30 -3.88 3.60
CA GLY A 288 15.06 -2.89 2.85
C GLY A 288 16.06 -2.10 3.72
N PRO A 289 16.72 -1.09 3.14
CA PRO A 289 16.53 -0.57 1.78
C PRO A 289 17.14 -1.47 0.69
N ALA A 290 16.31 -1.92 -0.26
CA ALA A 290 16.71 -2.70 -1.43
C ALA A 290 16.89 -1.79 -2.66
N SER A 291 18.02 -1.87 -3.36
CA SER A 291 18.25 -1.02 -4.53
C SER A 291 17.35 -1.42 -5.69
N LEU A 292 16.52 -0.51 -6.21
CA LEU A 292 15.66 -0.79 -7.38
C LEU A 292 16.48 -1.25 -8.58
N GLU A 293 17.67 -0.68 -8.77
CA GLU A 293 18.59 -1.10 -9.84
C GLU A 293 19.10 -2.55 -9.63
N ALA A 294 19.27 -2.98 -8.37
CA ALA A 294 19.62 -4.37 -8.07
C ALA A 294 18.45 -5.32 -8.37
N ILE A 295 17.23 -4.96 -7.97
CA ILE A 295 16.01 -5.71 -8.30
C ILE A 295 15.87 -5.83 -9.82
N ARG A 296 15.97 -4.72 -10.55
CA ARG A 296 15.84 -4.67 -12.02
C ARG A 296 16.85 -5.53 -12.77
N LYS A 297 18.05 -5.69 -12.22
CA LYS A 297 19.12 -6.52 -12.79
C LYS A 297 19.12 -7.98 -12.33
N GLY A 298 18.30 -8.33 -11.34
CA GLY A 298 18.38 -9.63 -10.66
C GLY A 298 19.64 -9.79 -9.80
N ASP A 299 20.21 -8.68 -9.31
CA ASP A 299 21.38 -8.63 -8.43
C ASP A 299 20.98 -8.82 -6.95
N ILE A 300 20.20 -9.85 -6.68
CA ILE A 300 19.50 -10.03 -5.39
C ILE A 300 20.41 -10.42 -4.22
N GLY A 301 21.71 -10.65 -4.46
CA GLY A 301 22.70 -10.85 -3.40
C GLY A 301 23.11 -9.56 -2.69
N PHE A 302 22.78 -8.39 -3.22
CA PHE A 302 23.02 -7.12 -2.52
C PHE A 302 21.95 -6.87 -1.46
N GLY A 303 22.40 -6.60 -0.24
CA GLY A 303 21.50 -6.23 0.84
C GLY A 303 20.75 -4.92 0.57
N TYR A 304 19.59 -4.70 1.17
CA TYR A 304 18.91 -5.60 2.11
C TYR A 304 17.66 -6.20 1.46
N ASP A 305 17.34 -7.45 1.80
CA ASP A 305 16.07 -8.11 1.47
C ASP A 305 15.68 -8.13 -0.03
N SER A 306 16.67 -7.93 -0.90
CA SER A 306 16.49 -7.90 -2.35
C SER A 306 15.83 -9.17 -2.93
N PRO A 307 16.08 -10.40 -2.45
CA PRO A 307 15.39 -11.58 -2.95
C PRO A 307 13.87 -11.51 -2.75
N TYR A 308 13.45 -11.03 -1.58
CA TYR A 308 12.05 -10.91 -1.23
C TYR A 308 11.36 -9.79 -2.04
N ILE A 309 11.95 -8.60 -2.14
CA ILE A 309 11.40 -7.55 -3.02
C ILE A 309 11.38 -8.01 -4.49
N PHE A 310 12.36 -8.80 -4.93
CA PHE A 310 12.39 -9.35 -6.28
C PHE A 310 11.25 -10.35 -6.52
N SER A 311 10.96 -11.25 -5.58
CA SER A 311 9.86 -12.21 -5.71
C SER A 311 8.51 -11.49 -5.81
N GLN A 312 8.29 -10.44 -5.01
CA GLN A 312 7.05 -9.66 -5.04
C GLN A 312 6.69 -9.07 -6.41
N VAL A 313 7.69 -8.81 -7.26
CA VAL A 313 7.51 -8.18 -8.58
C VAL A 313 7.81 -9.08 -9.78
N ASN A 314 8.47 -10.22 -9.58
CA ASN A 314 8.91 -11.12 -10.66
C ASN A 314 8.56 -12.61 -10.47
N ALA A 315 7.93 -13.02 -9.37
CA ALA A 315 7.61 -14.44 -9.17
C ALA A 315 6.72 -15.00 -10.29
N ASP A 316 7.00 -16.22 -10.72
CA ASP A 316 6.13 -16.96 -11.64
C ASP A 316 4.98 -17.60 -10.83
N ILE A 317 3.75 -17.50 -11.33
CA ILE A 317 2.60 -18.20 -10.71
C ILE A 317 2.47 -19.57 -11.38
N ILE A 318 2.45 -20.63 -10.58
CA ILE A 318 2.35 -22.00 -11.05
C ILE A 318 1.05 -22.61 -10.54
N HIS A 319 0.21 -23.09 -11.46
CA HIS A 319 -1.00 -23.80 -11.10
C HIS A 319 -0.76 -25.30 -11.17
N TRP A 320 -1.08 -25.98 -10.08
CA TRP A 320 -1.06 -27.42 -9.92
C TRP A 320 -2.49 -27.94 -9.85
N GLY A 321 -2.77 -29.00 -10.59
CA GLY A 321 -4.06 -29.69 -10.57
C GLY A 321 -3.87 -31.09 -10.03
N GLU A 322 -4.84 -31.58 -9.25
CA GLU A 322 -4.83 -32.95 -8.75
C GLU A 322 -4.79 -33.96 -9.91
N ASP A 323 -3.86 -34.91 -9.85
CA ASP A 323 -3.67 -35.96 -10.84
C ASP A 323 -3.24 -37.26 -10.18
N TRP A 324 -4.07 -38.29 -10.29
CA TRP A 324 -3.81 -39.59 -9.67
C TRP A 324 -2.84 -40.46 -10.50
N ASP A 325 -2.60 -40.08 -11.76
CA ASP A 325 -1.58 -40.73 -12.59
C ASP A 325 -0.18 -40.15 -12.29
N SER A 326 -0.09 -39.10 -11.46
CA SER A 326 1.17 -38.52 -10.98
C SER A 326 1.67 -39.23 -9.73
N ASP A 327 2.99 -39.50 -9.68
CA ASP A 327 3.66 -40.20 -8.56
C ASP A 327 3.47 -39.51 -7.19
N TRP A 328 3.14 -38.21 -7.19
CA TRP A 328 2.93 -37.42 -5.97
C TRP A 328 1.54 -36.76 -5.90
N GLY A 329 0.61 -37.16 -6.77
CA GLY A 329 -0.80 -36.75 -6.72
C GLY A 329 -1.14 -35.43 -7.41
N TRP A 330 -0.15 -34.72 -7.96
CA TRP A 330 -0.35 -33.40 -8.59
C TRP A 330 0.39 -33.29 -9.91
N ARG A 331 -0.16 -32.50 -10.83
CA ARG A 331 0.49 -32.12 -12.08
C ARG A 331 0.48 -30.62 -12.27
N ARG A 332 1.49 -30.11 -12.96
CA ARG A 332 1.50 -28.70 -13.36
C ARG A 332 0.53 -28.48 -14.51
N MET A 333 -0.44 -27.60 -14.32
CA MET A 333 -1.40 -27.16 -15.34
C MET A 333 -0.84 -26.03 -16.19
N LYS A 334 -0.36 -24.96 -15.54
CA LYS A 334 0.08 -23.73 -16.22
C LYS A 334 1.13 -22.98 -15.42
N ILE A 335 1.96 -22.22 -16.14
CA ILE A 335 2.86 -21.22 -15.57
C ILE A 335 2.48 -19.88 -16.17
N TYR A 336 2.17 -18.90 -15.32
CA TYR A 336 1.94 -17.53 -15.74
C TYR A 336 3.22 -16.73 -15.56
N LYS A 337 4.04 -16.77 -16.60
CA LYS A 337 5.23 -15.93 -16.67
C LYS A 337 4.81 -14.47 -16.78
N TYR A 338 5.48 -13.60 -16.03
CA TYR A 338 5.29 -12.14 -16.07
C TYR A 338 3.96 -11.61 -15.52
N HIS A 339 3.20 -12.44 -14.83
CA HIS A 339 1.89 -12.05 -14.31
C HIS A 339 1.98 -11.29 -12.99
N VAL A 340 2.99 -11.54 -12.16
CA VAL A 340 3.24 -10.79 -10.93
C VAL A 340 3.80 -9.41 -11.26
N GLY A 341 3.43 -8.40 -10.47
CA GLY A 341 3.89 -7.02 -10.61
C GLY A 341 3.61 -6.39 -11.96
N ARG A 342 2.36 -6.43 -12.43
CA ARG A 342 1.97 -5.98 -13.78
C ARG A 342 2.04 -4.47 -13.98
N SER A 343 2.00 -3.72 -12.89
CA SER A 343 2.09 -2.26 -12.85
C SER A 343 2.51 -1.87 -11.44
N ILE A 344 3.39 -0.87 -11.33
CA ILE A 344 3.81 -0.31 -10.06
C ILE A 344 3.53 1.18 -10.12
N LEU A 345 2.58 1.65 -9.33
CA LEU A 345 2.11 3.04 -9.41
C LEU A 345 2.63 3.89 -8.27
N THR A 346 2.96 5.13 -8.60
CA THR A 346 3.19 6.20 -7.62
C THR A 346 2.50 7.48 -8.07
N LYS A 347 2.37 8.45 -7.18
CA LYS A 347 1.83 9.76 -7.53
C LYS A 347 2.89 10.55 -8.31
N ARG A 348 2.48 11.10 -9.46
CA ARG A 348 3.33 11.89 -10.33
C ARG A 348 3.66 13.24 -9.70
N PRO A 349 4.93 13.70 -9.76
CA PRO A 349 5.30 15.06 -9.37
C PRO A 349 4.51 16.13 -10.13
N GLY A 350 4.11 17.19 -9.43
CA GLY A 350 3.46 18.37 -10.01
C GLY A 350 2.04 18.15 -10.56
N LYS A 351 1.47 16.94 -10.41
CA LYS A 351 0.06 16.66 -10.74
C LYS A 351 -0.70 16.26 -9.48
N ASP A 352 -1.86 16.86 -9.31
CA ASP A 352 -2.80 16.52 -8.26
C ASP A 352 -4.21 16.61 -8.83
N GLU A 353 -4.93 15.50 -8.85
CA GLU A 353 -6.29 15.44 -9.38
C GLU A 353 -7.25 15.03 -8.25
N ASP A 354 -8.26 15.84 -7.97
CA ASP A 354 -9.25 15.50 -6.93
C ASP A 354 -10.12 14.30 -7.33
N PHE A 355 -10.51 14.25 -8.61
CA PHE A 355 -11.40 13.24 -9.17
C PHE A 355 -10.75 12.64 -10.42
N GLY A 356 -10.15 11.46 -10.28
CA GLY A 356 -9.50 10.77 -11.39
C GLY A 356 -8.13 10.22 -11.01
N GLU A 357 -7.49 9.63 -12.00
CA GLU A 357 -6.26 8.86 -11.85
C GLU A 357 -5.17 9.30 -12.86
N THR A 358 -5.26 10.52 -13.40
CA THR A 358 -4.28 11.04 -14.38
C THR A 358 -2.99 11.52 -13.72
N ASP A 359 -3.01 11.66 -12.40
CA ASP A 359 -1.85 11.94 -11.55
C ASP A 359 -1.06 10.67 -11.17
N ARG A 360 -1.42 9.50 -11.71
CA ARG A 360 -0.63 8.27 -11.56
C ARG A 360 0.58 8.25 -12.50
N GLU A 361 1.67 7.67 -12.02
CA GLU A 361 2.87 7.37 -12.77
C GLU A 361 3.21 5.88 -12.63
N ASP A 362 3.37 5.17 -13.75
CA ASP A 362 3.75 3.75 -13.74
C ASP A 362 5.27 3.61 -13.80
N VAL A 363 5.84 3.18 -12.69
CA VAL A 363 7.29 3.02 -12.46
C VAL A 363 7.73 1.56 -12.52
N VAL A 364 6.93 0.65 -13.09
CA VAL A 364 7.28 -0.78 -13.21
C VAL A 364 8.64 -1.00 -13.89
N HIS A 365 9.00 -0.11 -14.82
CA HIS A 365 10.26 -0.15 -15.56
C HIS A 365 11.49 0.14 -14.69
N GLU A 366 11.32 0.76 -13.52
CA GLU A 366 12.38 0.96 -12.52
C GLU A 366 12.66 -0.33 -11.73
N TYR A 367 11.69 -1.24 -11.65
CA TYR A 367 11.77 -2.51 -10.91
C TYR A 367 12.14 -3.71 -11.77
N LYS A 368 11.68 -3.74 -13.02
CA LYS A 368 11.95 -4.85 -13.93
C LYS A 368 11.99 -4.41 -15.38
N SER A 369 12.72 -5.19 -16.18
CA SER A 369 12.75 -5.01 -17.62
C SER A 369 11.41 -5.42 -18.23
N ARG A 370 11.13 -4.96 -19.46
CA ARG A 370 9.89 -5.31 -20.16
C ARG A 370 9.73 -6.83 -20.27
N ALA A 371 8.56 -7.34 -19.90
CA ALA A 371 8.21 -8.75 -19.94
C ALA A 371 8.52 -9.40 -21.30
N GLY A 372 9.09 -10.61 -21.28
CA GLY A 372 9.41 -11.39 -22.48
C GLY A 372 10.64 -10.91 -23.25
N THR A 373 11.40 -9.95 -22.72
CA THR A 373 12.67 -9.53 -23.31
C THR A 373 13.83 -10.40 -22.82
N GLU A 374 14.87 -10.53 -23.64
CA GLU A 374 16.09 -11.24 -23.24
C GLU A 374 16.75 -10.63 -21.98
N THR A 375 16.62 -9.31 -21.80
CA THR A 375 17.07 -8.62 -20.58
C THR A 375 16.32 -9.09 -19.34
N GLU A 376 15.01 -9.28 -19.43
CA GLU A 376 14.14 -9.71 -18.34
C GLU A 376 14.37 -11.20 -18.02
N ASN A 377 14.44 -12.05 -19.04
CA ASN A 377 14.83 -13.45 -18.88
C ASN A 377 16.19 -13.54 -18.17
N ARG A 378 17.21 -12.78 -18.61
CA ARG A 378 18.54 -12.81 -17.97
C ARG A 378 18.50 -12.36 -16.51
N SER A 379 17.70 -11.37 -16.14
CA SER A 379 17.57 -10.96 -14.73
C SER A 379 16.96 -12.07 -13.87
N VAL A 380 15.90 -12.73 -14.35
CA VAL A 380 15.26 -13.86 -13.65
C VAL A 380 16.25 -15.04 -13.54
N HIS A 381 16.92 -15.39 -14.64
CA HIS A 381 17.96 -16.44 -14.61
C HIS A 381 19.11 -16.10 -13.66
N ARG A 382 19.49 -14.82 -13.55
CA ARG A 382 20.54 -14.38 -12.64
C ARG A 382 20.10 -14.51 -11.18
N ALA A 383 18.86 -14.16 -10.86
CA ALA A 383 18.28 -14.31 -9.53
C ALA A 383 18.16 -15.79 -9.13
N ILE A 384 17.64 -16.63 -10.03
CA ILE A 384 17.41 -18.08 -9.77
C ILE A 384 18.72 -18.86 -9.61
N ARG A 385 19.85 -18.40 -10.15
CA ARG A 385 21.16 -19.07 -9.95
C ARG A 385 21.56 -19.22 -8.48
N GLY A 386 20.98 -18.44 -7.57
CA GLY A 386 21.16 -18.56 -6.13
C GLY A 386 20.20 -19.54 -5.42
N TYR A 387 19.17 -20.04 -6.10
CA TYR A 387 18.06 -20.79 -5.52
C TYR A 387 17.84 -22.13 -6.24
N GLN A 388 18.11 -23.26 -5.56
CA GLN A 388 18.09 -24.60 -6.15
C GLN A 388 16.71 -25.06 -6.68
N ARG A 389 15.60 -24.59 -6.09
CA ARG A 389 14.22 -24.99 -6.49
C ARG A 389 13.77 -24.37 -7.82
N GLY A 390 14.15 -23.12 -8.13
CA GLY A 390 13.69 -22.43 -9.34
C GLY A 390 14.15 -23.06 -10.67
N TYR A 391 15.25 -23.83 -10.65
CA TYR A 391 15.78 -24.49 -11.85
C TYR A 391 14.94 -25.72 -12.27
N GLN A 392 14.26 -26.39 -11.33
CA GLN A 392 13.50 -27.61 -11.59
C GLN A 392 12.18 -27.35 -12.33
N TYR A 393 11.66 -26.10 -12.29
CA TYR A 393 10.40 -25.76 -12.94
C TYR A 393 10.54 -25.30 -14.40
N HIS A 394 11.74 -24.91 -14.86
CA HIS A 394 11.92 -24.37 -16.21
C HIS A 394 12.14 -25.42 -17.32
N GLU A 395 12.37 -26.69 -16.98
CA GLU A 395 12.39 -27.78 -17.97
C GLU A 395 10.99 -28.39 -18.10
N PHE A 396 10.21 -27.87 -19.04
CA PHE A 396 8.99 -28.54 -19.49
C PHE A 396 9.17 -29.04 -20.92
N LYS A 397 9.01 -30.35 -21.10
CA LYS A 397 8.70 -30.95 -22.39
C LYS A 397 7.26 -31.45 -22.32
N ARG A 398 6.42 -30.94 -23.22
CA ARG A 398 4.99 -31.26 -23.28
C ARG A 398 4.78 -32.18 -24.48
N ASP A 399 4.39 -33.42 -24.23
CA ASP A 399 3.80 -34.32 -25.23
C ASP A 399 2.25 -34.34 -25.06
N VAL A 400 1.65 -33.18 -24.74
CA VAL A 400 0.18 -33.02 -24.61
C VAL A 400 -0.34 -32.29 -25.85
N LYS A 401 -1.35 -32.87 -26.49
CA LYS A 401 -2.00 -32.28 -27.66
C LYS A 401 -2.99 -31.20 -27.21
N GLU A 402 -2.64 -29.93 -27.47
CA GLU A 402 -3.51 -28.78 -27.21
C GLU A 402 -4.39 -28.50 -28.44
N ASP A 403 -5.57 -29.11 -28.50
CA ASP A 403 -6.50 -28.99 -29.63
C ASP A 403 -7.89 -28.46 -29.26
N VAL A 404 -8.04 -27.92 -28.04
CA VAL A 404 -9.19 -27.13 -27.60
C VAL A 404 -8.71 -25.74 -27.15
N THR A 405 -9.34 -24.68 -27.66
CA THR A 405 -9.08 -23.30 -27.24
C THR A 405 -10.08 -22.87 -26.17
N PHE A 406 -9.59 -22.19 -25.13
CA PHE A 406 -10.40 -21.63 -24.05
C PHE A 406 -10.15 -20.12 -23.96
N GLU A 407 -11.21 -19.33 -23.86
CA GLU A 407 -11.14 -17.87 -23.74
C GLU A 407 -12.09 -17.38 -22.64
N LEU A 408 -11.52 -16.86 -21.56
CA LEU A 408 -12.25 -16.16 -20.51
C LEU A 408 -12.52 -14.72 -20.96
N HIS A 409 -13.80 -14.35 -21.10
CA HIS A 409 -14.20 -12.99 -21.40
C HIS A 409 -14.04 -12.10 -20.18
N GLU A 410 -13.42 -10.94 -20.37
CA GLU A 410 -13.20 -10.00 -19.30
C GLU A 410 -14.51 -9.44 -18.74
N VAL A 411 -14.58 -9.33 -17.42
CA VAL A 411 -15.70 -8.70 -16.72
C VAL A 411 -15.54 -7.17 -16.81
N GLU A 412 -16.58 -6.50 -17.29
CA GLU A 412 -16.63 -5.02 -17.32
C GLU A 412 -16.79 -4.43 -15.91
N LYS A 413 -16.75 -3.10 -15.78
CA LYS A 413 -16.96 -2.45 -14.48
C LYS A 413 -18.36 -2.70 -13.96
N ILE A 414 -18.46 -3.19 -12.73
CA ILE A 414 -19.72 -3.54 -12.07
C ILE A 414 -19.96 -2.59 -10.90
N GLU A 415 -21.11 -1.93 -10.87
CA GLU A 415 -21.55 -1.14 -9.72
C GLU A 415 -22.20 -2.05 -8.66
N ILE A 416 -22.11 -1.65 -7.39
CA ILE A 416 -22.84 -2.33 -6.32
C ILE A 416 -24.34 -2.25 -6.62
N GLY A 417 -25.01 -3.41 -6.64
CA GLY A 417 -26.43 -3.55 -6.98
C GLY A 417 -26.66 -4.32 -8.29
N ASP A 418 -25.70 -4.26 -9.22
CA ASP A 418 -25.84 -4.90 -10.52
C ASP A 418 -25.42 -6.38 -10.50
N PRO A 419 -26.08 -7.25 -11.28
CA PRO A 419 -25.59 -8.60 -11.54
C PRO A 419 -24.40 -8.57 -12.49
N PHE A 420 -23.53 -9.58 -12.41
CA PHE A 420 -22.42 -9.75 -13.36
C PHE A 420 -22.38 -11.18 -13.91
N GLN A 421 -21.74 -11.33 -15.08
CA GLN A 421 -21.61 -12.61 -15.77
C GLN A 421 -20.15 -12.91 -16.06
N ILE A 422 -19.74 -14.14 -15.76
CA ILE A 422 -18.44 -14.68 -16.13
C ILE A 422 -18.68 -15.63 -17.30
N LYS A 423 -18.01 -15.38 -18.43
CA LYS A 423 -18.21 -16.15 -19.67
C LYS A 423 -16.90 -16.77 -20.13
N VAL A 424 -16.93 -18.08 -20.36
CA VAL A 424 -15.83 -18.85 -20.93
C VAL A 424 -16.27 -19.43 -22.27
N VAL A 425 -15.54 -19.10 -23.33
CA VAL A 425 -15.74 -19.65 -24.65
C VAL A 425 -14.82 -20.86 -24.83
N VAL A 426 -15.41 -22.00 -25.17
CA VAL A 426 -14.69 -23.26 -25.38
C VAL A 426 -14.85 -23.68 -26.83
N ARG A 427 -13.74 -23.81 -27.57
CA ARG A 427 -13.74 -24.16 -28.99
C ARG A 427 -12.88 -25.40 -29.24
N ASN A 428 -13.49 -26.44 -29.79
CA ASN A 428 -12.77 -27.64 -30.22
C ASN A 428 -12.11 -27.39 -31.58
N ASP A 429 -10.79 -27.23 -31.61
CA ASP A 429 -10.01 -27.01 -32.83
C ASP A 429 -9.58 -28.32 -33.51
N SER A 430 -9.92 -29.47 -32.93
CA SER A 430 -9.64 -30.78 -33.52
C SER A 430 -10.67 -31.21 -34.57
N SER A 431 -10.37 -32.32 -35.25
CA SER A 431 -11.28 -33.04 -36.15
C SER A 431 -12.05 -34.16 -35.44
N GLU A 432 -11.86 -34.32 -34.12
CA GLU A 432 -12.43 -35.39 -33.31
C GLU A 432 -13.39 -34.81 -32.27
N HIS A 433 -14.21 -35.67 -31.65
CA HIS A 433 -14.97 -35.23 -30.49
C HIS A 433 -14.05 -35.02 -29.29
N ARG A 434 -14.39 -34.03 -28.47
CA ARG A 434 -13.72 -33.75 -27.20
C ARG A 434 -14.74 -33.69 -26.10
N THR A 435 -14.40 -34.28 -24.96
CA THR A 435 -15.20 -34.22 -23.74
C THR A 435 -14.54 -33.24 -22.80
N ILE A 436 -15.24 -32.16 -22.47
CA ILE A 436 -14.72 -31.06 -21.67
C ILE A 436 -15.45 -31.04 -20.33
N THR A 437 -14.66 -30.99 -19.26
CA THR A 437 -15.12 -30.57 -17.93
C THR A 437 -14.71 -29.12 -17.71
N VAL A 438 -15.66 -28.29 -17.26
CA VAL A 438 -15.43 -26.87 -16.95
C VAL A 438 -15.93 -26.59 -15.54
N GLY A 439 -15.08 -25.97 -14.72
CA GLY A 439 -15.43 -25.38 -13.44
C GLY A 439 -15.19 -23.88 -13.47
N ILE A 440 -16.21 -23.10 -13.08
CA ILE A 440 -16.12 -21.65 -12.88
C ILE A 440 -16.55 -21.35 -11.45
N SER A 441 -15.74 -20.59 -10.73
CA SER A 441 -16.06 -20.17 -9.37
C SER A 441 -15.74 -18.70 -9.17
N ALA A 442 -16.61 -17.99 -8.45
CA ALA A 442 -16.44 -16.59 -8.08
C ALA A 442 -16.42 -16.49 -6.55
N HIS A 443 -15.43 -15.77 -6.02
CA HIS A 443 -15.14 -15.70 -4.60
C HIS A 443 -15.00 -14.26 -4.12
N SER A 444 -15.52 -13.97 -2.94
CA SER A 444 -15.25 -12.74 -2.20
C SER A 444 -13.87 -12.87 -1.55
N MET A 445 -13.02 -11.88 -1.75
CA MET A 445 -11.62 -11.91 -1.35
C MET A 445 -11.28 -10.73 -0.45
N TYR A 446 -10.41 -10.97 0.54
CA TYR A 446 -9.61 -9.90 1.11
C TYR A 446 -8.57 -9.45 0.07
N TYR A 447 -8.11 -8.19 0.16
CA TYR A 447 -7.16 -7.65 -0.82
C TYR A 447 -5.80 -8.39 -0.83
N THR A 448 -5.51 -9.13 0.24
CA THR A 448 -4.33 -9.99 0.39
C THR A 448 -4.38 -11.25 -0.48
N GLY A 449 -5.50 -11.50 -1.17
CA GLY A 449 -5.72 -12.73 -1.93
C GLY A 449 -6.23 -13.88 -1.07
N VAL A 450 -6.47 -13.67 0.23
CA VAL A 450 -7.13 -14.66 1.10
C VAL A 450 -8.62 -14.71 0.77
N GLN A 451 -9.13 -15.92 0.52
CA GLN A 451 -10.54 -16.15 0.26
C GLN A 451 -11.38 -15.95 1.53
N HIS A 452 -12.43 -15.14 1.44
CA HIS A 452 -13.44 -15.03 2.50
C HIS A 452 -14.53 -16.08 2.32
N VAL A 453 -15.21 -16.09 1.16
CA VAL A 453 -16.30 -17.05 0.87
C VAL A 453 -16.58 -17.17 -0.63
N THR A 454 -17.02 -18.35 -1.05
CA THR A 454 -17.54 -18.59 -2.40
C THR A 454 -18.87 -17.86 -2.61
N LEU A 455 -18.92 -16.98 -3.60
CA LEU A 455 -20.15 -16.30 -4.01
C LEU A 455 -21.05 -17.26 -4.76
N LYS A 456 -20.48 -17.91 -5.79
CA LYS A 456 -21.17 -18.86 -6.67
C LYS A 456 -20.16 -19.76 -7.38
N LYS A 457 -20.57 -21.01 -7.64
CA LYS A 457 -19.80 -21.98 -8.43
C LYS A 457 -20.72 -22.63 -9.46
N SER A 458 -20.18 -22.97 -10.62
CA SER A 458 -20.82 -23.79 -11.62
C SER A 458 -19.82 -24.78 -12.19
N GLU A 459 -20.26 -26.02 -12.31
CA GLU A 459 -19.49 -27.12 -12.88
C GLU A 459 -20.31 -27.76 -14.00
N GLY A 460 -19.65 -28.19 -15.05
CA GLY A 460 -20.31 -28.81 -16.19
C GLY A 460 -19.40 -29.75 -16.94
N LYS A 461 -20.00 -30.82 -17.47
CA LYS A 461 -19.36 -31.74 -18.40
C LYS A 461 -20.17 -31.79 -19.69
N PHE A 462 -19.54 -31.54 -20.82
CA PHE A 462 -20.19 -31.55 -22.13
C PHE A 462 -19.24 -32.05 -23.21
N GLN A 463 -19.81 -32.45 -24.35
CA GLN A 463 -19.06 -32.94 -25.49
C GLN A 463 -19.16 -31.93 -26.64
N LEU A 464 -18.01 -31.58 -27.23
CA LEU A 464 -17.95 -30.75 -28.42
C LEU A 464 -17.62 -31.61 -29.64
N GLY A 465 -18.40 -31.43 -30.70
CA GLY A 465 -18.07 -31.94 -32.02
C GLY A 465 -16.85 -31.24 -32.63
N PRO A 466 -16.30 -31.80 -33.73
CA PRO A 466 -15.21 -31.18 -34.47
C PRO A 466 -15.54 -29.73 -34.85
N LYS A 467 -14.61 -28.80 -34.60
CA LYS A 467 -14.75 -27.36 -34.93
C LYS A 467 -15.94 -26.65 -34.25
N GLN A 468 -16.59 -27.29 -33.26
CA GLN A 468 -17.70 -26.70 -32.53
C GLN A 468 -17.19 -25.77 -31.43
N GLN A 469 -18.00 -24.75 -31.11
CA GLN A 469 -17.81 -23.85 -29.98
C GLN A 469 -19.02 -23.90 -29.05
N GLN A 470 -18.79 -23.72 -27.75
CA GLN A 470 -19.84 -23.54 -26.75
C GLN A 470 -19.41 -22.49 -25.72
N ASP A 471 -20.38 -21.70 -25.28
CA ASP A 471 -20.21 -20.70 -24.24
C ASP A 471 -20.69 -21.29 -22.90
N VAL A 472 -19.89 -21.13 -21.85
CA VAL A 472 -20.23 -21.47 -20.48
C VAL A 472 -20.32 -20.17 -19.68
N VAL A 473 -21.48 -19.90 -19.06
CA VAL A 473 -21.74 -18.63 -18.38
C VAL A 473 -22.17 -18.86 -16.94
N LEU A 474 -21.51 -18.15 -16.00
CA LEU A 474 -21.89 -18.06 -14.60
C LEU A 474 -22.45 -16.66 -14.30
N THR A 475 -23.75 -16.57 -14.03
CA THR A 475 -24.41 -15.32 -13.64
C THR A 475 -24.47 -15.21 -12.11
N VAL A 476 -23.92 -14.14 -11.55
CA VAL A 476 -23.95 -13.83 -10.11
C VAL A 476 -24.85 -12.61 -9.89
N ASN A 477 -25.94 -12.79 -9.15
CA ASN A 477 -26.90 -11.70 -8.87
C ASN A 477 -26.54 -10.96 -7.57
N TYR A 478 -27.11 -9.77 -7.36
CA TYR A 478 -26.92 -8.97 -6.13
C TYR A 478 -27.08 -9.78 -4.84
N ASN A 479 -28.16 -10.56 -4.74
CA ASN A 479 -28.44 -11.39 -3.57
C ASN A 479 -27.43 -12.54 -3.39
N ASP A 480 -26.73 -12.95 -4.46
CA ASP A 480 -25.70 -13.99 -4.37
C ASP A 480 -24.42 -13.45 -3.70
N TYR A 481 -24.14 -12.14 -3.81
CA TYR A 481 -22.86 -11.54 -3.39
C TYR A 481 -22.93 -10.54 -2.24
N TRP A 482 -23.92 -9.64 -2.13
CA TRP A 482 -23.76 -8.44 -1.29
C TRP A 482 -23.50 -8.75 0.19
N GLN A 483 -24.28 -9.67 0.77
CA GLN A 483 -24.13 -10.08 2.18
C GLN A 483 -22.84 -10.86 2.47
N LYS A 484 -22.11 -11.26 1.43
CA LYS A 484 -20.87 -12.04 1.49
C LYS A 484 -19.63 -11.20 1.18
N MET A 485 -19.80 -9.91 0.86
CA MET A 485 -18.70 -9.03 0.53
C MET A 485 -17.97 -8.56 1.79
N VAL A 486 -16.65 -8.48 1.68
CA VAL A 486 -15.76 -7.85 2.68
C VAL A 486 -15.29 -6.47 2.20
N GLU A 487 -14.42 -5.82 2.97
CA GLU A 487 -14.15 -4.38 2.88
C GLU A 487 -13.72 -3.87 1.51
N GLY A 488 -12.92 -4.66 0.79
CA GLY A 488 -12.37 -4.26 -0.51
C GLY A 488 -13.34 -4.44 -1.66
N CYS A 489 -14.50 -5.07 -1.43
CA CYS A 489 -15.44 -5.52 -2.45
C CYS A 489 -14.74 -6.23 -3.63
N MET A 490 -13.72 -7.04 -3.32
CA MET A 490 -12.85 -7.69 -4.30
C MET A 490 -13.38 -9.06 -4.64
N ILE A 491 -13.39 -9.38 -5.93
CA ILE A 491 -13.85 -10.66 -6.45
C ILE A 491 -12.72 -11.28 -7.26
N LYS A 492 -12.44 -12.55 -6.96
CA LYS A 492 -11.55 -13.40 -7.76
C LYS A 492 -12.37 -14.51 -8.40
N VAL A 493 -12.09 -14.73 -9.68
CA VAL A 493 -12.72 -15.76 -10.50
C VAL A 493 -11.66 -16.77 -10.89
N TYR A 494 -11.95 -18.05 -10.60
CA TYR A 494 -11.16 -19.17 -11.10
C TYR A 494 -11.93 -19.89 -12.19
N THR A 495 -11.28 -20.05 -13.34
CA THR A 495 -11.73 -20.94 -14.40
C THR A 495 -10.76 -22.10 -14.51
N VAL A 496 -11.27 -23.33 -14.45
CA VAL A 496 -10.49 -24.55 -14.65
C VAL A 496 -11.21 -25.40 -15.69
N CYS A 497 -10.49 -25.87 -16.70
CA CYS A 497 -11.04 -26.74 -17.73
C CYS A 497 -10.13 -27.94 -17.98
N TYR A 498 -10.73 -29.07 -18.32
CA TYR A 498 -10.04 -30.31 -18.61
C TYR A 498 -10.65 -31.01 -19.83
N VAL A 499 -9.80 -31.44 -20.75
CA VAL A 499 -10.16 -32.23 -21.93
C VAL A 499 -9.78 -33.68 -21.67
N GLN A 500 -10.77 -34.57 -21.65
CA GLN A 500 -10.57 -35.94 -21.20
C GLN A 500 -9.63 -36.75 -22.12
N GLU A 501 -9.75 -36.57 -23.43
CA GLU A 501 -9.07 -37.39 -24.43
C GLU A 501 -7.58 -37.04 -24.62
N THR A 502 -7.21 -35.77 -24.41
CA THR A 502 -5.84 -35.29 -24.59
C THR A 502 -5.12 -35.00 -23.29
N SER A 503 -5.84 -35.06 -22.15
CA SER A 503 -5.38 -34.57 -20.86
C SER A 503 -4.98 -33.09 -20.86
N GLN A 504 -5.42 -32.32 -21.86
CA GLN A 504 -5.22 -30.89 -21.91
C GLN A 504 -5.95 -30.22 -20.74
N SER A 505 -5.24 -29.40 -19.99
CA SER A 505 -5.79 -28.57 -18.93
C SER A 505 -5.67 -27.09 -19.28
N TYR A 506 -6.64 -26.31 -18.84
CA TYR A 506 -6.64 -24.86 -18.93
C TYR A 506 -7.03 -24.29 -17.57
N THR A 507 -6.39 -23.19 -17.22
CA THR A 507 -6.73 -22.40 -16.06
C THR A 507 -6.51 -20.94 -16.40
N GLU A 508 -7.34 -20.06 -15.83
CA GLU A 508 -7.21 -18.60 -15.81
C GLU A 508 -7.74 -18.05 -14.49
N GLU A 509 -7.18 -16.93 -14.08
CA GLU A 509 -7.69 -16.09 -12.99
C GLU A 509 -8.14 -14.74 -13.54
N GLU A 510 -9.27 -14.26 -13.04
CA GLU A 510 -9.67 -12.86 -13.25
C GLU A 510 -10.04 -12.18 -11.93
N ASP A 511 -9.51 -10.98 -11.75
CA ASP A 511 -9.67 -10.16 -10.57
C ASP A 511 -10.32 -8.82 -10.91
N PHE A 512 -11.39 -8.49 -10.20
CA PHE A 512 -12.05 -7.19 -10.30
C PHE A 512 -12.63 -6.74 -8.96
N ILE A 513 -13.08 -5.49 -8.90
CA ILE A 513 -13.72 -4.90 -7.71
C ILE A 513 -15.10 -4.39 -8.10
N LEU A 514 -16.04 -4.45 -7.15
CA LEU A 514 -17.31 -3.73 -7.29
C LEU A 514 -17.06 -2.25 -7.02
N GLU A 515 -17.56 -1.38 -7.91
CA GLU A 515 -17.38 0.06 -7.81
C GLU A 515 -18.25 0.62 -6.68
N LYS A 516 -17.58 1.24 -5.71
CA LYS A 516 -18.21 2.00 -4.63
C LYS A 516 -18.55 3.42 -5.09
N PRO A 517 -19.60 4.05 -4.54
CA PRO A 517 -19.83 5.47 -4.78
C PRO A 517 -18.64 6.30 -4.29
N LYS A 518 -18.39 7.43 -4.94
CA LYS A 518 -17.36 8.38 -4.51
C LYS A 518 -17.96 9.44 -3.60
N LEU A 519 -17.22 9.89 -2.60
CA LEU A 519 -17.64 11.01 -1.76
C LEU A 519 -17.39 12.33 -2.49
N ASP A 520 -18.46 13.00 -2.93
CA ASP A 520 -18.37 14.36 -3.46
C ASP A 520 -18.19 15.36 -2.32
N ILE A 521 -17.21 16.25 -2.47
CA ILE A 521 -16.86 17.24 -1.45
C ILE A 521 -16.94 18.63 -2.08
N LYS A 522 -17.88 19.43 -1.60
CA LYS A 522 -18.12 20.80 -2.06
C LYS A 522 -17.62 21.79 -1.00
N VAL A 523 -16.64 22.59 -1.37
CA VAL A 523 -16.08 23.68 -0.58
C VAL A 523 -15.94 24.92 -1.47
N CYS A 524 -15.85 26.10 -0.88
CA CYS A 524 -15.57 27.33 -1.62
C CYS A 524 -14.26 27.19 -2.43
N LYS A 525 -14.19 27.85 -3.59
CA LYS A 525 -12.96 27.87 -4.40
C LYS A 525 -11.79 28.52 -3.67
N GLU A 526 -12.10 29.53 -2.87
CA GLU A 526 -11.13 30.28 -2.06
C GLU A 526 -11.65 30.45 -0.63
N GLY A 527 -10.85 30.03 0.34
CA GLY A 527 -11.04 30.31 1.76
C GLY A 527 -10.02 31.34 2.27
N MET A 528 -10.08 31.68 3.55
CA MET A 528 -9.11 32.56 4.20
C MET A 528 -8.66 31.99 5.54
N VAL A 529 -7.37 32.15 5.86
CA VAL A 529 -6.81 31.72 7.15
C VAL A 529 -7.62 32.31 8.31
N ARG A 530 -7.97 31.46 9.27
CA ARG A 530 -8.76 31.78 10.49
C ARG A 530 -10.17 32.31 10.23
N GLN A 531 -10.72 32.14 9.02
CA GLN A 531 -12.11 32.45 8.73
C GLN A 531 -12.98 31.19 8.63
N PRO A 532 -14.23 31.24 9.12
CA PRO A 532 -15.19 30.16 8.93
C PRO A 532 -15.36 29.81 7.44
N THR A 533 -15.13 28.55 7.11
CA THR A 533 -15.29 27.97 5.78
C THR A 533 -16.22 26.77 5.87
N GLN A 534 -17.25 26.74 5.04
CA GLN A 534 -18.20 25.63 4.98
C GLN A 534 -17.77 24.58 3.95
N VAL A 535 -17.99 23.32 4.29
CA VAL A 535 -17.80 22.18 3.40
C VAL A 535 -18.98 21.21 3.51
N THR A 536 -19.43 20.69 2.37
CA THR A 536 -20.53 19.75 2.26
C THR A 536 -20.04 18.44 1.62
N PHE A 537 -20.39 17.32 2.23
CA PHE A 537 -20.06 15.96 1.78
C PHE A 537 -21.33 15.27 1.29
N THR A 538 -21.30 14.68 0.09
CA THR A 538 -22.49 14.01 -0.49
C THR A 538 -22.13 12.76 -1.28
N PHE A 539 -23.00 11.75 -1.24
CA PHE A 539 -23.00 10.62 -2.17
C PHE A 539 -24.39 9.96 -2.17
N LYS A 540 -24.65 9.06 -3.13
CA LYS A 540 -25.90 8.29 -3.19
C LYS A 540 -25.68 6.90 -2.58
N ASN A 541 -26.55 6.48 -1.66
CA ASN A 541 -26.57 5.10 -1.15
C ASN A 541 -26.92 4.14 -2.31
N PRO A 542 -26.04 3.18 -2.67
CA PRO A 542 -26.31 2.24 -3.75
C PRO A 542 -27.16 1.05 -3.31
N LEU A 543 -27.42 0.88 -2.01
CA LEU A 543 -28.04 -0.32 -1.46
C LEU A 543 -29.56 -0.25 -1.40
N ASP A 544 -30.18 -1.43 -1.42
CA ASP A 544 -31.60 -1.63 -1.14
C ASP A 544 -31.96 -1.54 0.36
N ILE A 545 -30.96 -1.28 1.21
CA ILE A 545 -31.11 -1.15 2.68
C ILE A 545 -30.61 0.23 3.16
N PRO A 546 -31.14 0.74 4.28
CA PRO A 546 -30.66 2.01 4.84
C PRO A 546 -29.23 1.88 5.36
N LEU A 547 -28.48 2.99 5.32
CA LEU A 547 -27.19 3.12 5.99
C LEU A 547 -27.39 3.68 7.40
N THR A 548 -26.94 2.92 8.40
CA THR A 548 -27.08 3.24 9.82
C THR A 548 -25.70 3.42 10.47
N GLU A 549 -25.68 4.06 11.64
CA GLU A 549 -24.43 4.34 12.39
C GLU A 549 -23.41 5.11 11.54
N CYS A 550 -23.90 6.11 10.80
CA CYS A 550 -23.09 6.92 9.89
C CYS A 550 -21.95 7.62 10.65
N GLN A 551 -20.75 7.55 10.09
CA GLN A 551 -19.52 8.14 10.62
C GLN A 551 -18.77 8.87 9.51
N LEU A 552 -18.15 9.99 9.87
CA LEU A 552 -17.27 10.73 8.97
C LEU A 552 -15.90 10.95 9.61
N SER A 553 -14.85 10.55 8.91
CA SER A 553 -13.46 10.97 9.17
C SER A 553 -13.14 12.14 8.25
N VAL A 554 -12.62 13.25 8.79
CA VAL A 554 -12.22 14.44 8.01
C VAL A 554 -10.81 14.86 8.41
N ASP A 555 -9.98 15.13 7.40
CA ASP A 555 -8.58 15.53 7.52
C ASP A 555 -8.24 16.61 6.49
N GLY A 556 -7.15 17.33 6.72
CA GLY A 556 -6.59 18.31 5.80
C GLY A 556 -5.40 19.01 6.43
N ALA A 557 -4.19 18.69 5.95
CA ALA A 557 -2.94 19.27 6.45
C ALA A 557 -3.00 20.81 6.38
N GLY A 558 -2.77 21.47 7.52
CA GLY A 558 -2.86 22.92 7.64
C GLY A 558 -4.28 23.52 7.51
N LEU A 559 -5.33 22.70 7.42
CA LEU A 559 -6.73 23.15 7.41
C LEU A 559 -7.39 23.04 8.77
N MET A 560 -7.30 21.87 9.41
CA MET A 560 -7.88 21.60 10.72
C MET A 560 -7.21 20.38 11.36
N ARG A 561 -7.37 20.22 12.68
CA ARG A 561 -7.00 18.96 13.34
C ARG A 561 -7.87 17.82 12.82
N PRO A 562 -7.28 16.66 12.48
CA PRO A 562 -8.04 15.52 11.97
C PRO A 562 -9.00 14.97 13.01
N ARG A 563 -10.18 14.54 12.59
CA ARG A 563 -11.21 14.03 13.50
C ARG A 563 -12.11 13.00 12.84
N ALA A 564 -12.58 12.05 13.63
CA ALA A 564 -13.68 11.16 13.28
C ALA A 564 -14.84 11.37 14.25
N PHE A 565 -16.07 11.36 13.74
CA PHE A 565 -17.27 11.58 14.54
C PHE A 565 -18.48 10.89 13.91
N MET A 566 -19.46 10.57 14.75
CA MET A 566 -20.76 10.06 14.31
C MET A 566 -21.57 11.19 13.70
N VAL A 567 -22.27 10.88 12.61
CA VAL A 567 -23.26 11.74 11.98
C VAL A 567 -24.63 11.19 12.36
N ASP A 568 -25.41 11.99 13.08
CA ASP A 568 -26.76 11.63 13.48
C ASP A 568 -27.72 11.68 12.27
N CYS A 569 -27.62 10.66 11.42
CA CYS A 569 -28.48 10.47 10.26
C CYS A 569 -28.59 8.99 9.88
N GLU A 570 -29.73 8.66 9.28
CA GLU A 570 -29.94 7.42 8.53
C GLU A 570 -30.07 7.78 7.04
N VAL A 571 -29.34 7.09 6.16
CA VAL A 571 -29.44 7.30 4.71
C VAL A 571 -30.35 6.23 4.15
N LYS A 572 -31.55 6.60 3.69
CA LYS A 572 -32.53 5.67 3.12
C LYS A 572 -31.96 4.85 1.94
N PRO A 573 -32.52 3.67 1.64
CA PRO A 573 -32.21 2.93 0.41
C PRO A 573 -32.28 3.86 -0.82
N HIS A 574 -31.27 3.81 -1.68
CA HIS A 574 -31.15 4.67 -2.88
C HIS A 574 -31.20 6.19 -2.62
N GLY A 575 -31.15 6.60 -1.34
CA GLY A 575 -31.22 8.00 -0.90
C GLY A 575 -29.87 8.72 -1.01
N GLN A 576 -29.88 10.03 -0.74
CA GLN A 576 -28.69 10.86 -0.78
C GLN A 576 -28.18 11.13 0.64
N PHE A 577 -26.92 10.81 0.91
CA PHE A 577 -26.21 11.34 2.07
C PHE A 577 -25.82 12.79 1.81
N SER A 578 -26.01 13.66 2.80
CA SER A 578 -25.56 15.05 2.76
C SER A 578 -25.26 15.56 4.16
N TYR A 579 -24.02 15.97 4.40
CA TYR A 579 -23.59 16.56 5.67
C TYR A 579 -22.77 17.81 5.44
N THR A 580 -23.04 18.88 6.18
CA THR A 580 -22.31 20.15 6.07
C THR A 580 -21.67 20.49 7.41
N MET A 581 -20.41 20.89 7.40
CA MET A 581 -19.71 21.39 8.58
C MET A 581 -18.93 22.66 8.27
N THR A 582 -18.51 23.34 9.33
CA THR A 582 -17.66 24.54 9.25
C THR A 582 -16.30 24.27 9.90
N PHE A 583 -15.24 24.79 9.31
CA PHE A 583 -13.87 24.76 9.84
C PHE A 583 -13.15 26.09 9.58
N GLN A 584 -11.96 26.27 10.14
CA GLN A 584 -11.16 27.48 9.96
C GLN A 584 -9.74 27.10 9.49
N PRO A 585 -9.38 27.35 8.22
CA PRO A 585 -8.05 27.04 7.70
C PRO A 585 -6.94 27.69 8.53
N LEU A 586 -5.84 26.97 8.76
CA LEU A 586 -4.73 27.44 9.60
C LEU A 586 -3.56 27.98 8.76
N VAL A 587 -3.31 27.37 7.61
CA VAL A 587 -2.18 27.68 6.73
C VAL A 587 -2.67 28.06 5.34
N HIS A 588 -2.06 29.10 4.78
CA HIS A 588 -2.37 29.62 3.44
C HIS A 588 -1.71 28.79 2.33
N GLY A 589 -2.19 28.97 1.10
CA GLY A 589 -1.74 28.27 -0.10
C GLY A 589 -2.75 27.22 -0.56
N GLU A 590 -2.34 26.38 -1.51
CA GLU A 590 -3.20 25.32 -2.02
C GLU A 590 -3.32 24.19 -0.99
N ARG A 591 -4.54 23.87 -0.59
CA ARG A 591 -4.84 22.88 0.46
C ARG A 591 -5.86 21.87 -0.03
N LYS A 592 -5.85 20.70 0.58
CA LYS A 592 -6.78 19.60 0.26
C LYS A 592 -7.50 19.16 1.51
N ILE A 593 -8.82 19.14 1.45
CA ILE A 593 -9.65 18.46 2.44
C ILE A 593 -9.89 17.03 1.99
N ILE A 594 -9.77 16.08 2.90
CA ILE A 594 -9.92 14.64 2.65
C ILE A 594 -10.99 14.14 3.63
N ALA A 595 -11.88 13.28 3.15
CA ALA A 595 -12.87 12.66 4.01
C ALA A 595 -13.14 11.20 3.63
N CYS A 596 -13.55 10.43 4.63
CA CYS A 596 -14.01 9.05 4.47
C CYS A 596 -15.30 8.86 5.28
N PHE A 597 -16.36 8.48 4.59
CA PHE A 597 -17.63 8.08 5.15
C PHE A 597 -17.65 6.57 5.41
N ASN A 598 -18.23 6.18 6.55
CA ASN A 598 -18.45 4.79 6.94
C ASN A 598 -19.83 4.64 7.58
N SER A 599 -20.48 3.50 7.37
CA SER A 599 -21.69 3.06 8.06
C SER A 599 -21.53 1.59 8.45
N LYS A 600 -22.53 1.01 9.09
CA LYS A 600 -22.56 -0.42 9.39
C LYS A 600 -22.64 -1.29 8.13
N GLU A 601 -23.35 -0.83 7.11
CA GLU A 601 -23.66 -1.58 5.88
C GLU A 601 -22.73 -1.23 4.71
N LEU A 602 -22.23 0.00 4.64
CA LEU A 602 -21.36 0.47 3.57
C LEU A 602 -20.26 1.37 4.13
N TYR A 603 -19.02 1.06 3.78
CA TYR A 603 -17.87 1.73 4.34
C TYR A 603 -16.74 1.89 3.31
N ASP A 604 -15.76 2.70 3.67
CA ASP A 604 -14.66 3.15 2.81
C ASP A 604 -15.09 4.05 1.63
N ILE A 605 -16.09 4.91 1.84
CA ILE A 605 -16.53 5.89 0.83
C ILE A 605 -15.71 7.17 1.00
N HIS A 606 -14.66 7.32 0.20
CA HIS A 606 -13.69 8.40 0.37
C HIS A 606 -13.69 9.41 -0.78
N GLY A 607 -13.12 10.58 -0.50
CA GLY A 607 -12.98 11.67 -1.45
C GLY A 607 -12.00 12.72 -0.97
N GLY A 608 -11.56 13.57 -1.89
CA GLY A 608 -10.67 14.69 -1.60
C GLY A 608 -11.02 15.89 -2.46
N LYS A 609 -10.83 17.09 -1.93
CA LYS A 609 -11.05 18.33 -2.68
C LYS A 609 -9.98 19.38 -2.39
N THR A 610 -9.39 19.87 -3.46
CA THR A 610 -8.38 20.93 -3.44
C THR A 610 -9.03 22.29 -3.60
N PHE A 611 -8.58 23.25 -2.80
CA PHE A 611 -9.00 24.64 -2.88
C PHE A 611 -7.87 25.56 -2.37
N TRP A 612 -7.98 26.85 -2.68
CA TRP A 612 -6.97 27.82 -2.31
C TRP A 612 -7.32 28.50 -0.98
N VAL A 613 -6.34 28.68 -0.09
CA VAL A 613 -6.49 29.43 1.17
C VAL A 613 -5.67 30.70 1.10
N ASN A 614 -6.34 31.85 1.15
CA ASN A 614 -5.70 33.16 1.17
C ASN A 614 -5.11 33.49 2.54
N LYS A 615 -4.02 34.28 2.55
CA LYS A 615 -3.47 34.86 3.78
C LYS A 615 -4.51 35.74 4.47
N TYR A 616 -4.51 35.75 5.79
CA TYR A 616 -5.32 36.69 6.55
C TYR A 616 -4.83 38.12 6.28
N VAL A 617 -5.68 38.94 5.65
CA VAL A 617 -5.44 40.38 5.55
C VAL A 617 -6.15 41.02 6.73
N ALA A 618 -5.39 41.44 7.74
CA ALA A 618 -5.93 42.34 8.74
C ALA A 618 -6.36 43.60 8.01
N GLN A 619 -7.66 43.90 7.98
CA GLN A 619 -8.12 45.21 7.53
C GLN A 619 -7.45 46.25 8.42
N SER A 620 -6.51 46.99 7.86
CA SER A 620 -6.04 48.22 8.48
C SER A 620 -7.27 49.09 8.67
N VAL A 621 -7.70 49.27 9.91
CA VAL A 621 -8.62 50.34 10.28
C VAL A 621 -7.85 51.63 10.02
N VAL A 622 -7.94 52.14 8.79
CA VAL A 622 -7.57 53.52 8.48
C VAL A 622 -8.67 54.38 9.11
N GLY A 623 -8.59 54.53 10.42
CA GLY A 623 -9.30 55.57 11.13
C GLY A 623 -8.69 56.89 10.69
N THR A 624 -9.33 57.57 9.74
CA THR A 624 -9.15 59.00 9.55
C THR A 624 -9.58 59.71 10.84
N SER A 625 -8.67 59.79 11.79
CA SER A 625 -8.74 60.78 12.87
C SER A 625 -8.53 62.14 12.23
N LYS A 626 -9.64 62.81 11.93
CA LYS A 626 -9.66 64.26 11.72
C LYS A 626 -9.23 64.88 13.05
N TYR A 627 -7.99 65.36 13.11
CA TYR A 627 -7.63 66.43 14.04
C TYR A 627 -8.51 67.64 13.73
N VAL A 628 -9.51 67.89 14.56
CA VAL A 628 -10.17 69.19 14.67
C VAL A 628 -9.47 69.91 15.79
N GLY A 629 -8.77 70.99 15.44
CA GLY A 629 -8.13 71.86 16.42
C GLY A 629 -9.15 72.61 17.26
N LEU A 630 -8.85 72.72 18.55
CA LEU A 630 -8.98 73.92 19.39
C LEU A 630 -8.05 73.76 20.59
#